data_AF-A0A7S0WVR2-F1
#
_entry.id   AF-A0A7S0WVR2-F1
#
_cell.length_a   1.000
_cell.length_b   1.000
_cell.length_c   1.000
_cell.angle_alpha   90.00
_cell.angle_beta   90.00
_cell.angle_gamma   90.00
#
_symmetry.space_group_name_H-M   'P 1'
#
loop_
_entity.id
_entity.type
_entity.pdbx_description
1 polymer ?
#
loop_
_entity_poly.entity_id
_entity_poly.type
_entity_poly.pdbx_seq_one_letter_code
_entity_poly.pdbx_strand_id
1 'polypeptide(L)'
;GIGGGANSGGLARLVSTMLCCLPSFNRGRVHAVGGRRRLTPSLNASLWLVWPFVAVGIVSAVSDAIAYYLLAQVASPVALFNIVNFVMVLYNRNNFYLQELTYEPDPTRMDWHRSEAATRILEFEREYQVMLYGREAVPPAERTKQHYSLVRKGVVYSGSGNDVLYNQGTCLCEDQADCQPPDSHLYPFTSSGLDRLVQKYIEIGSYIPQFTGIDPYLNGPEYDFYWNTRPDMKGGFKAIDEEFKAFVMQNVESVISLHIVVL
;
A
#
# COMPACT_ATOMS: atom_id res chain seq x y z
N GLY A 1 7.25 17.15 -7.52
CA GLY A 1 7.27 17.35 -8.98
C GLY A 1 8.54 16.81 -9.57
N ILE A 2 8.52 15.56 -10.03
CA ILE A 2 9.54 15.00 -10.94
C ILE A 2 8.74 14.34 -12.06
N GLY A 3 8.42 15.12 -13.09
CA GLY A 3 7.74 14.65 -14.29
C GLY A 3 8.74 13.94 -15.18
N GLY A 4 8.95 12.65 -14.94
CA GLY A 4 9.64 11.75 -15.85
C GLY A 4 8.64 11.18 -16.84
N GLY A 5 8.24 11.97 -17.84
CA GLY A 5 7.48 11.46 -18.98
C GLY A 5 8.35 10.49 -19.77
N ALA A 6 8.27 9.20 -19.44
CA ALA A 6 8.89 8.14 -20.21
C ALA A 6 8.24 8.15 -21.61
N ASN A 7 9.04 8.56 -22.58
CA ASN A 7 8.66 8.73 -23.97
C ASN A 7 8.41 7.35 -24.61
N SER A 8 7.21 6.80 -24.38
CA SER A 8 6.76 5.48 -24.86
C SER A 8 6.79 5.33 -26.39
N GLY A 9 6.84 6.44 -27.12
CA GLY A 9 7.01 6.46 -28.58
C GLY A 9 8.43 6.09 -29.06
N GLY A 10 9.44 6.10 -28.19
CA GLY A 10 10.83 5.81 -28.57
C GLY A 10 11.13 4.33 -28.77
N LEU A 11 10.61 3.47 -27.90
CA LEU A 11 10.86 2.02 -27.92
C LEU A 11 10.08 1.31 -29.03
N ALA A 12 8.81 1.65 -29.24
CA ALA A 12 8.01 1.12 -30.36
C ALA A 12 8.61 1.52 -31.73
N ARG A 13 9.17 2.74 -31.83
CA ARG A 13 9.93 3.15 -33.03
C ARG A 13 11.22 2.36 -33.18
N LEU A 14 11.96 2.06 -32.11
CA LEU A 14 13.18 1.26 -32.19
C LEU A 14 12.93 -0.17 -32.68
N VAL A 15 11.89 -0.84 -32.19
CA VAL A 15 11.54 -2.21 -32.62
C VAL A 15 11.04 -2.21 -34.08
N SER A 16 10.20 -1.25 -34.46
CA SER A 16 9.71 -1.13 -35.85
C SER A 16 10.81 -0.74 -36.83
N THR A 17 11.77 0.11 -36.43
CA THR A 17 12.92 0.47 -37.27
C THR A 17 13.93 -0.69 -37.39
N MET A 18 14.09 -1.51 -36.35
CA MET A 18 14.94 -2.71 -36.42
C MET A 18 14.37 -3.80 -37.35
N LEU A 19 13.04 -3.92 -37.46
CA LEU A 19 12.39 -4.86 -38.38
C LEU A 19 12.36 -4.35 -39.84
N CYS A 20 12.31 -3.04 -40.08
CA CYS A 20 12.27 -2.46 -41.43
C CYS A 20 13.65 -2.28 -42.09
N CYS A 21 14.74 -2.28 -41.32
CA CYS A 21 16.10 -2.14 -41.85
C CYS A 21 16.78 -3.50 -42.14
N LEU A 22 16.07 -4.44 -42.77
CA LEU A 22 16.68 -5.59 -43.45
C LEU A 22 17.28 -5.10 -44.78
N PRO A 23 18.61 -4.97 -44.93
CA PRO A 23 19.21 -4.64 -46.21
C PRO A 23 19.00 -5.82 -47.15
N SER A 24 18.63 -5.51 -48.39
CA SER A 24 18.52 -6.49 -49.47
C SER A 24 19.77 -7.37 -49.54
N PHE A 25 19.54 -8.68 -49.45
CA PHE A 25 20.47 -9.78 -49.64
C PHE A 25 21.60 -9.46 -50.64
N ASN A 26 22.80 -9.13 -50.14
CA ASN A 26 23.95 -8.89 -51.01
C ASN A 26 24.42 -10.25 -51.56
N ARG A 27 24.24 -10.46 -52.88
CA ARG A 27 24.57 -11.68 -53.61
C ARG A 27 26.02 -12.10 -53.31
N GLY A 28 26.21 -13.26 -52.70
CA GLY A 28 27.52 -13.87 -52.50
C GLY A 28 28.27 -14.00 -53.82
N ARG A 29 29.52 -13.51 -53.87
CA ARG A 29 30.43 -13.76 -54.99
C ARG A 29 30.82 -15.24 -55.00
N VAL A 30 30.35 -15.97 -56.02
CA VAL A 30 30.77 -17.33 -56.30
C VAL A 30 32.11 -17.29 -57.02
N HIS A 31 33.20 -17.64 -56.34
CA HIS A 31 34.47 -17.88 -57.01
C HIS A 31 34.50 -19.32 -57.54
N ALA A 32 34.43 -19.48 -58.86
CA ALA A 32 34.62 -20.76 -59.52
C ALA A 32 36.11 -20.99 -59.77
N VAL A 33 36.74 -21.84 -58.96
CA VAL A 33 38.06 -22.40 -59.28
C VAL A 33 37.87 -23.91 -59.44
N GLY A 34 38.01 -24.39 -60.68
CA GLY A 34 38.16 -25.82 -61.01
C GLY A 34 37.08 -26.78 -60.50
N GLY A 35 35.99 -26.96 -61.27
CA GLY A 35 35.18 -28.18 -61.30
C GLY A 35 34.36 -28.60 -60.06
N ARG A 36 34.60 -28.06 -58.86
CA ARG A 36 33.81 -28.33 -57.65
C ARG A 36 33.46 -27.03 -56.93
N ARG A 37 32.20 -26.61 -57.03
CA ARG A 37 31.64 -25.48 -56.28
C ARG A 37 31.72 -25.81 -54.78
N ARG A 38 32.62 -25.17 -54.04
CA ARG A 38 32.62 -25.19 -52.57
C ARG A 38 31.92 -23.93 -52.07
N LEU A 39 30.82 -24.12 -51.35
CA LEU A 39 30.21 -23.07 -50.55
C LEU A 39 31.16 -22.76 -49.40
N THR A 40 31.85 -21.62 -49.44
CA THR A 40 32.59 -21.12 -48.28
C THR A 40 31.56 -20.51 -47.32
N PRO A 41 31.38 -21.06 -46.12
CA PRO A 41 30.45 -20.49 -45.15
C PRO A 41 30.94 -19.07 -44.79
N SER A 42 30.16 -18.05 -45.16
CA SER A 42 30.47 -16.69 -44.74
C SER A 42 29.95 -16.49 -43.32
N LEU A 43 30.88 -16.45 -42.37
CA LEU A 43 30.62 -16.21 -40.94
C LEU A 43 29.75 -14.97 -40.71
N ASN A 44 29.95 -13.91 -41.51
CA ASN A 44 29.17 -12.67 -41.44
C ASN A 44 27.68 -12.88 -41.76
N ALA A 45 27.33 -13.73 -42.73
CA ALA A 45 25.93 -14.00 -43.06
C ALA A 45 25.23 -14.81 -41.95
N SER A 46 25.97 -15.73 -41.32
CA SER A 46 25.45 -16.50 -40.17
C SER A 46 25.25 -15.63 -38.93
N LEU A 47 26.18 -14.71 -38.64
CA LEU A 47 26.06 -13.77 -37.53
C LEU A 47 24.90 -12.81 -37.73
N TRP A 48 24.70 -12.34 -38.96
CA TRP A 48 23.62 -11.43 -39.31
C TRP A 48 22.23 -12.07 -39.16
N LEU A 49 22.13 -13.37 -39.43
CA LEU A 49 20.88 -14.13 -39.28
C LEU A 49 20.51 -14.40 -37.81
N VAL A 50 21.50 -14.44 -36.91
CA VAL A 50 21.30 -14.65 -35.47
C VAL A 50 21.10 -13.33 -34.71
N TRP A 51 21.55 -12.20 -35.27
CA TRP A 51 21.45 -10.88 -34.66
C TRP A 51 20.05 -10.48 -34.15
N PRO A 52 18.92 -10.69 -34.86
CA PRO A 52 17.61 -10.32 -34.34
C PRO A 52 17.23 -11.11 -33.07
N PHE A 53 17.62 -12.37 -32.96
CA PHE A 53 17.37 -13.17 -31.74
C PHE A 53 18.21 -12.68 -30.56
N VAL A 54 19.47 -12.31 -30.82
CA VAL A 54 20.34 -11.72 -29.79
C VAL A 54 19.82 -10.34 -29.36
N ALA A 55 19.38 -9.50 -30.30
CA ALA A 55 18.81 -8.20 -30.01
C ALA A 55 17.54 -8.32 -29.17
N VAL A 56 16.60 -9.19 -29.54
CA VAL A 56 15.38 -9.44 -28.75
C VAL A 56 15.72 -9.99 -27.37
N GLY A 57 16.69 -10.91 -27.26
CA GLY A 57 17.15 -11.43 -25.98
C GLY A 57 17.73 -10.37 -25.05
N ILE A 58 18.53 -9.44 -25.59
CA ILE A 58 19.07 -8.29 -24.83
C ILE A 58 17.93 -7.37 -24.37
N VAL A 59 16.98 -7.04 -25.26
CA VAL A 59 15.83 -6.19 -24.89
C VAL A 59 14.98 -6.83 -23.80
N SER A 60 14.71 -8.13 -23.90
CA SER A 60 13.98 -8.87 -22.85
C SER A 60 14.73 -8.82 -21.52
N ALA A 61 16.04 -9.12 -21.51
CA ALA A 61 16.83 -9.12 -20.28
C ALA A 61 16.89 -7.74 -19.60
N VAL A 62 17.01 -6.66 -20.38
CA VAL A 62 16.98 -5.29 -19.86
C VAL A 62 15.59 -4.95 -19.30
N SER A 63 14.54 -5.38 -19.99
CA SER A 63 13.16 -5.12 -19.57
C SER A 63 12.81 -5.85 -18.28
N ASP A 64 13.24 -7.11 -18.14
CA ASP A 64 13.07 -7.89 -16.91
C ASP A 64 13.85 -7.26 -15.74
N ALA A 65 15.05 -6.73 -15.98
CA ALA A 65 15.82 -6.02 -14.96
C ALA A 65 15.11 -4.74 -14.49
N ILE A 66 14.53 -3.97 -15.41
CA ILE A 66 13.74 -2.77 -15.07
C ILE A 66 12.47 -3.17 -14.31
N ALA A 67 11.74 -4.19 -14.78
CA ALA A 67 10.54 -4.69 -14.12
C ALA A 67 10.84 -5.17 -12.69
N TYR A 68 11.95 -5.90 -12.50
CA TYR A 68 12.41 -6.31 -11.17
C TYR A 68 12.69 -5.11 -10.26
N TYR A 69 13.37 -4.08 -10.78
CA TYR A 69 13.65 -2.86 -10.01
C TYR A 69 12.37 -2.12 -9.62
N LEU A 70 11.39 -2.04 -10.52
CA LEU A 70 10.09 -1.42 -10.22
C LEU A 70 9.28 -2.24 -9.21
N LEU A 71 9.21 -3.57 -9.36
CA LEU A 71 8.52 -4.46 -8.42
C LEU A 71 9.12 -4.36 -7.01
N ALA A 72 10.44 -4.25 -6.88
CA ALA A 72 11.11 -4.06 -5.60
C ALA A 72 10.69 -2.76 -4.89
N GLN A 73 10.29 -1.73 -5.63
CA GLN A 73 9.80 -0.47 -5.05
C GLN A 73 8.34 -0.55 -4.59
N VAL A 74 7.52 -1.40 -5.22
CA VAL A 74 6.08 -1.54 -4.94
C VAL A 74 5.80 -2.42 -3.70
N ALA A 75 6.74 -3.30 -3.32
CA ALA A 75 6.54 -4.22 -2.20
C ALA A 75 6.25 -3.52 -0.86
N SER A 76 6.93 -2.42 -0.55
CA SER A 76 6.72 -1.70 0.72
C SER A 76 5.38 -0.93 0.78
N PRO A 77 4.99 -0.18 -0.26
CA PRO A 77 3.66 0.44 -0.32
C PRO A 77 2.50 -0.56 -0.25
N VAL A 78 2.62 -1.71 -0.91
CA VAL A 78 1.60 -2.78 -0.84
C VAL A 78 1.50 -3.36 0.57
N ALA A 79 2.64 -3.59 1.22
CA ALA A 79 2.65 -4.05 2.61
C ALA A 79 2.03 -3.01 3.56
N LEU A 80 2.32 -1.73 3.37
CA LEU A 80 1.71 -0.65 4.15
C LEU A 80 0.19 -0.56 3.93
N PHE A 81 -0.27 -0.70 2.69
CA PHE A 81 -1.70 -0.77 2.36
C PHE A 81 -2.40 -1.93 3.09
N ASN A 82 -1.74 -3.08 3.20
CA ASN A 82 -2.25 -4.21 3.98
C ASN A 82 -2.34 -3.89 5.48
N ILE A 83 -1.36 -3.17 6.04
CA ILE A 83 -1.42 -2.69 7.44
C ILE A 83 -2.59 -1.72 7.66
N VAL A 84 -2.80 -0.75 6.76
CA VAL A 84 -3.92 0.21 6.85
C VAL A 84 -5.26 -0.54 6.94
N ASN A 85 -5.46 -1.52 6.05
CA ASN A 85 -6.65 -2.37 6.08
C ASN A 85 -6.76 -3.20 7.35
N PHE A 86 -5.64 -3.75 7.84
CA PHE A 86 -5.61 -4.53 9.07
C PHE A 86 -5.98 -3.68 10.30
N VAL A 87 -5.48 -2.45 10.37
CA VAL A 87 -5.83 -1.48 11.42
C VAL A 87 -7.33 -1.17 11.40
N MET A 88 -7.93 -1.02 10.21
CA MET A 88 -9.38 -0.82 10.09
C MET A 88 -10.18 -2.03 10.62
N VAL A 89 -9.72 -3.25 10.34
CA VAL A 89 -10.32 -4.48 10.89
C VAL A 89 -10.19 -4.51 12.42
N LEU A 90 -9.02 -4.16 12.96
CA LEU A 90 -8.81 -4.09 14.41
C LEU A 90 -9.67 -3.02 15.07
N TYR A 91 -9.82 -1.84 14.47
CA TYR A 91 -10.74 -0.81 14.95
C TYR A 91 -12.17 -1.34 15.06
N ASN A 92 -12.68 -2.01 14.02
CA ASN A 92 -14.02 -2.60 14.05
C ASN A 92 -14.13 -3.71 15.12
N ARG A 93 -13.09 -4.54 15.24
CA ARG A 93 -13.04 -5.60 16.26
C ARG A 93 -13.02 -5.01 17.68
N ASN A 94 -12.30 -3.92 17.92
CA ASN A 94 -12.26 -3.25 19.21
C ASN A 94 -13.62 -2.68 19.60
N ASN A 95 -14.32 -2.05 18.66
CA ASN A 95 -15.70 -1.59 18.90
C ASN A 95 -16.63 -2.74 19.27
N PHE A 96 -16.49 -3.90 18.61
CA PHE A 96 -17.27 -5.09 18.96
C PHE A 96 -16.99 -5.57 20.40
N TYR A 97 -15.71 -5.70 20.79
CA TYR A 97 -15.36 -6.14 22.15
C TYR A 97 -15.78 -5.15 23.23
N LEU A 98 -15.71 -3.84 22.95
CA LEU A 98 -16.22 -2.82 23.87
C LEU A 98 -17.74 -2.89 23.99
N GLN A 99 -18.47 -3.20 22.91
CA GLN A 99 -19.92 -3.44 22.99
C GLN A 99 -20.24 -4.69 23.80
N GLU A 100 -19.52 -5.80 23.60
CA GLU A 100 -19.70 -7.01 24.42
C GLU A 100 -19.49 -6.70 25.90
N LEU A 101 -18.49 -5.90 26.25
CA LEU A 101 -18.27 -5.46 27.63
C LEU A 101 -19.47 -4.69 28.20
N THR A 102 -20.13 -3.84 27.40
CA THR A 102 -21.33 -3.10 27.85
C THR A 102 -22.61 -3.94 27.91
N TYR A 103 -22.63 -5.09 27.23
CA TYR A 103 -23.80 -5.96 27.13
C TYR A 103 -23.73 -7.19 28.03
N GLU A 104 -22.58 -7.52 28.62
CA GLU A 104 -22.40 -8.72 29.44
C GLU A 104 -23.17 -8.59 30.77
N PRO A 105 -24.24 -9.38 30.98
CA PRO A 105 -25.02 -9.31 32.21
C PRO A 105 -24.35 -10.04 33.40
N ASP A 106 -23.41 -10.95 33.14
CA ASP A 106 -22.77 -11.76 34.18
C ASP A 106 -21.52 -11.07 34.73
N PRO A 107 -21.53 -10.61 36.01
CA PRO A 107 -20.38 -9.93 36.61
C PRO A 107 -19.14 -10.84 36.72
N THR A 108 -19.29 -12.17 36.66
CA THR A 108 -18.14 -13.09 36.72
C THR A 108 -17.36 -13.14 35.41
N ARG A 109 -18.00 -12.80 34.29
CA ARG A 109 -17.38 -12.75 32.95
C ARG A 109 -16.81 -11.38 32.61
N MET A 110 -17.24 -10.34 33.33
CA MET A 110 -16.77 -8.97 33.14
C MET A 110 -15.26 -8.82 33.20
N ASP A 111 -14.59 -9.49 34.16
CA ASP A 111 -13.13 -9.41 34.28
C ASP A 111 -12.42 -10.00 33.04
N TRP A 112 -12.97 -11.07 32.47
CA TRP A 112 -12.46 -11.63 31.21
C TRP A 112 -12.66 -10.64 30.05
N HIS A 113 -13.85 -10.08 29.89
CA HIS A 113 -14.15 -9.10 28.83
C HIS A 113 -13.28 -7.83 28.95
N ARG A 114 -13.03 -7.35 30.18
CA ARG A 114 -12.11 -6.23 30.44
C ARG A 114 -10.69 -6.58 29.99
N SER A 115 -10.18 -7.76 30.37
CA SER A 115 -8.83 -8.19 29.99
C SER A 115 -8.67 -8.35 28.47
N GLU A 116 -9.68 -8.88 27.79
CA GLU A 116 -9.69 -8.98 26.33
C GLU A 116 -9.73 -7.59 25.71
N ALA A 117 -10.68 -6.72 26.10
CA ALA A 117 -10.79 -5.37 25.56
C ALA A 117 -9.48 -4.58 25.72
N ALA A 118 -8.84 -4.64 26.89
CA ALA A 118 -7.53 -4.02 27.13
C ALA A 118 -6.46 -4.56 26.18
N THR A 119 -6.40 -5.88 26.00
CA THR A 119 -5.45 -6.52 25.07
C THR A 119 -5.68 -6.07 23.63
N ARG A 120 -6.94 -5.96 23.21
CA ARG A 120 -7.30 -5.55 21.84
C ARG A 120 -7.00 -4.08 21.56
N ILE A 121 -7.16 -3.20 22.56
CA ILE A 121 -6.78 -1.79 22.44
C ILE A 121 -5.26 -1.64 22.29
N LEU A 122 -4.47 -2.38 23.06
CA LEU A 122 -3.00 -2.39 22.92
C LEU A 122 -2.54 -2.97 21.58
N GLU A 123 -3.23 -4.00 21.07
CA GLU A 123 -2.98 -4.58 19.75
C GLU A 123 -3.26 -3.54 18.64
N PHE A 124 -4.39 -2.84 18.73
CA PHE A 124 -4.74 -1.76 17.81
C PHE A 124 -3.77 -0.59 17.87
N GLU A 125 -3.40 -0.12 19.05
CA GLU A 125 -2.40 0.94 19.22
C GLU A 125 -1.09 0.55 18.54
N ARG A 126 -0.59 -0.66 18.78
CA ARG A 126 0.65 -1.16 18.16
C ARG A 126 0.56 -1.15 16.63
N GLU A 127 -0.51 -1.69 16.07
CA GLU A 127 -0.69 -1.76 14.61
C GLU A 127 -0.88 -0.36 14.00
N TYR A 128 -1.56 0.54 14.71
CA TYR A 128 -1.69 1.94 14.33
C TYR A 128 -0.33 2.65 14.31
N GLN A 129 0.53 2.39 15.31
CA GLN A 129 1.91 2.91 15.34
C GLN A 129 2.74 2.37 14.17
N VAL A 130 2.59 1.09 13.83
CA VAL A 130 3.22 0.49 12.63
C VAL A 130 2.68 1.15 11.35
N MET A 131 1.39 1.44 11.28
CA MET A 131 0.82 2.17 10.15
C MET A 131 1.48 3.55 10.02
N LEU A 132 1.60 4.32 11.11
CA LEU A 132 2.18 5.66 11.08
C LEU A 132 3.69 5.67 10.77
N TYR A 133 4.47 4.84 11.46
CA TYR A 133 5.93 4.93 11.47
C TYR A 133 6.64 3.76 10.78
N GLY A 134 5.91 2.72 10.38
CA GLY A 134 6.43 1.50 9.78
C GLY A 134 7.00 0.54 10.81
N ARG A 135 7.78 -0.44 10.37
CA ARG A 135 8.34 -1.51 11.22
C ARG A 135 9.23 -1.01 12.37
N GLU A 136 9.72 0.22 12.31
CA GLU A 136 10.55 0.78 13.39
C GLU A 136 9.71 1.06 14.66
N ALA A 137 8.38 1.11 14.54
CA ALA A 137 7.44 1.22 15.66
C ALA A 137 7.39 -0.03 16.55
N VAL A 138 7.83 -1.19 16.05
CA VAL A 138 7.82 -2.44 16.82
C VAL A 138 9.22 -2.84 17.31
N PRO A 139 9.31 -3.60 18.42
CA PRO A 139 10.59 -4.10 18.92
C PRO A 139 11.36 -4.91 17.87
N PRO A 140 12.70 -4.89 17.88
CA PRO A 140 13.53 -5.59 16.90
C PRO A 140 13.18 -7.08 16.69
N ALA A 141 12.78 -7.77 17.76
CA ALA A 141 12.38 -9.17 17.72
C ALA A 141 11.11 -9.42 16.88
N GLU A 142 10.24 -8.41 16.74
CA GLU A 142 9.00 -8.52 15.97
C GLU A 142 9.16 -8.06 14.52
N ARG A 143 10.16 -7.24 14.20
CA ARG A 143 10.39 -6.69 12.84
C ARG A 143 10.58 -7.75 11.76
N THR A 144 11.03 -8.93 12.14
CA THR A 144 11.27 -10.06 11.23
C THR A 144 10.00 -10.86 10.94
N LYS A 145 8.91 -10.65 11.70
CA LYS A 145 7.62 -11.27 11.41
C LYS A 145 7.17 -10.86 10.01
N GLN A 146 6.59 -11.83 9.28
CA GLN A 146 6.13 -11.62 7.89
C GLN A 146 5.16 -10.43 7.76
N HIS A 147 4.36 -10.18 8.80
CA HIS A 147 3.41 -9.07 8.87
C HIS A 147 4.08 -7.68 8.79
N TYR A 148 5.27 -7.50 9.36
CA TYR A 148 5.96 -6.20 9.43
C TYR A 148 7.20 -6.08 8.51
N SER A 149 7.74 -7.20 8.05
CA SER A 149 9.07 -7.25 7.41
C SER A 149 9.23 -6.34 6.19
N LEU A 150 8.13 -6.16 5.44
CA LEU A 150 8.08 -5.36 4.22
C LEU A 150 7.68 -3.89 4.45
N VAL A 151 7.19 -3.54 5.64
CA VAL A 151 6.69 -2.19 5.96
C VAL A 151 7.85 -1.28 6.39
N ARG A 152 8.67 -0.84 5.43
CA ARG A 152 9.90 -0.08 5.74
C ARG A 152 9.64 1.34 6.23
N LYS A 153 8.57 1.97 5.75
CA LYS A 153 8.13 3.32 6.09
C LYS A 153 6.64 3.28 6.36
N GLY A 154 6.18 4.03 7.34
CA GLY A 154 4.76 4.24 7.59
C GLY A 154 4.21 5.44 6.82
N VAL A 155 2.92 5.70 7.02
CA VAL A 155 2.12 6.73 6.34
C VAL A 155 2.74 8.12 6.46
N VAL A 156 3.28 8.46 7.64
CA VAL A 156 3.86 9.79 7.88
C VAL A 156 5.03 10.11 6.93
N TYR A 157 5.77 9.07 6.52
CA TYR A 157 6.97 9.20 5.70
C TYR A 157 6.75 8.95 4.21
N SER A 158 5.58 8.44 3.80
CA SER A 158 5.25 8.29 2.38
C SER A 158 4.85 9.63 1.76
N GLY A 159 4.45 10.61 2.59
CA GLY A 159 3.91 11.90 2.16
C GLY A 159 2.46 11.83 1.66
N SER A 160 1.92 10.61 1.53
CA SER A 160 0.52 10.35 1.20
C SER A 160 -0.21 10.00 2.49
N GLY A 161 -1.31 10.71 2.81
CA GLY A 161 -2.12 10.53 4.01
C GLY A 161 -1.90 11.58 5.11
N ASN A 162 -0.88 12.44 4.98
CA ASN A 162 -0.58 13.45 6.01
C ASN A 162 -1.73 14.45 6.21
N ASP A 163 -2.43 14.80 5.14
CA ASP A 163 -3.57 15.72 5.25
C ASP A 163 -4.72 15.08 6.01
N VAL A 164 -5.02 13.81 5.73
CA VAL A 164 -6.05 13.04 6.46
C VAL A 164 -5.67 12.84 7.93
N LEU A 165 -4.38 12.60 8.20
CA LEU A 165 -3.88 12.35 9.55
C LEU A 165 -3.86 13.61 10.42
N TYR A 166 -3.41 14.75 9.87
CA TYR A 166 -3.01 15.91 10.69
C TYR A 166 -3.61 17.24 10.25
N ASN A 167 -3.86 17.46 8.96
CA ASN A 167 -4.21 18.78 8.42
C ASN A 167 -5.67 18.91 7.99
N GLN A 168 -6.51 17.91 8.28
CA GLN A 168 -7.92 17.96 8.00
C GLN A 168 -8.54 19.07 8.86
N GLY A 169 -9.05 20.14 8.24
CA GLY A 169 -9.78 21.22 8.94
C GLY A 169 -11.29 21.04 8.94
N THR A 170 -11.76 19.88 8.47
CA THR A 170 -13.17 19.49 8.41
C THR A 170 -13.32 18.09 9.00
N CYS A 171 -14.55 17.68 9.29
CA CYS A 171 -14.83 16.32 9.70
C CYS A 171 -14.42 15.29 8.62
N LEU A 172 -14.22 14.06 9.07
CA LEU A 172 -13.75 12.94 8.24
C LEU A 172 -14.87 12.02 7.76
N CYS A 173 -16.13 12.30 8.15
CA CYS A 173 -17.27 11.49 7.74
C CYS A 173 -17.45 11.44 6.21
N GLU A 174 -17.95 10.30 5.73
CA GLU A 174 -18.36 10.14 4.34
C GLU A 174 -19.60 10.99 4.02
N ASP A 175 -20.57 11.05 4.93
CA ASP A 175 -21.68 11.99 4.88
C ASP A 175 -21.42 13.16 5.82
N GLN A 176 -21.49 14.37 5.30
CA GLN A 176 -21.31 15.60 6.07
C GLN A 176 -22.42 15.82 7.10
N ALA A 177 -23.60 15.21 6.91
CA ALA A 177 -24.69 15.26 7.87
C ALA A 177 -24.39 14.49 9.17
N ASP A 178 -23.49 13.50 9.12
CA ASP A 178 -23.09 12.69 10.27
C ASP A 178 -21.96 13.33 11.09
N CYS A 179 -21.44 14.46 10.64
CA CYS A 179 -20.35 15.16 11.33
C CYS A 179 -20.81 15.78 12.64
N GLN A 180 -19.91 15.76 13.62
CA GLN A 180 -20.13 16.48 14.87
C GLN A 180 -20.27 17.99 14.59
N PRO A 181 -21.27 18.67 15.17
CA PRO A 181 -21.44 20.10 15.01
C PRO A 181 -20.40 20.89 15.83
N PRO A 182 -20.08 22.15 15.49
CA PRO A 182 -19.02 22.93 16.15
C PRO A 182 -19.20 23.18 17.65
N ASP A 183 -20.43 23.08 18.16
CA ASP A 183 -20.80 23.21 19.57
C ASP A 183 -20.65 21.89 20.35
N SER A 184 -20.45 20.76 19.68
CA SER A 184 -20.22 19.47 20.31
C SER A 184 -18.84 19.42 20.98
N HIS A 185 -18.79 18.84 22.18
CA HIS A 185 -17.54 18.58 22.89
C HIS A 185 -16.60 17.61 22.15
N LEU A 186 -17.12 16.87 21.17
CA LEU A 186 -16.37 15.95 20.32
C LEU A 186 -15.73 16.63 19.11
N TYR A 187 -16.23 17.82 18.72
CA TYR A 187 -15.78 18.53 17.53
C TYR A 187 -14.27 18.76 17.42
N PRO A 188 -13.54 19.10 18.51
CA PRO A 188 -12.09 19.30 18.43
C PRO A 188 -11.33 18.03 18.03
N PHE A 189 -11.90 16.85 18.26
CA PHE A 189 -11.27 15.58 17.90
C PHE A 189 -11.62 15.14 16.48
N THR A 190 -12.84 15.39 16.03
CA THR A 190 -13.32 14.98 14.69
C THR A 190 -12.86 15.93 13.59
N SER A 191 -12.56 17.18 13.91
CA SER A 191 -12.12 18.21 12.94
C SER A 191 -10.60 18.46 12.91
N SER A 192 -9.79 17.69 13.64
CA SER A 192 -8.33 17.88 13.75
C SER A 192 -7.50 16.78 13.07
N GLY A 193 -8.12 16.01 12.17
CA GLY A 193 -7.49 14.87 11.50
C GLY A 193 -7.58 13.55 12.29
N LEU A 194 -7.28 12.46 11.58
CA LEU A 194 -7.49 11.11 12.07
C LEU A 194 -6.56 10.74 13.23
N ASP A 195 -5.32 11.23 13.25
CA ASP A 195 -4.37 10.88 14.32
C ASP A 195 -4.85 11.38 15.68
N ARG A 196 -5.38 12.61 15.73
CA ARG A 196 -5.93 13.17 16.98
C ARG A 196 -7.13 12.36 17.47
N LEU A 197 -7.99 11.94 16.55
CA LEU A 197 -9.17 11.12 16.82
C LEU A 197 -8.77 9.74 17.36
N VAL A 198 -7.82 9.07 16.70
CA VAL A 198 -7.32 7.74 17.09
C VAL A 198 -6.59 7.79 18.43
N GLN A 199 -5.75 8.81 18.68
CA GLN A 199 -5.08 8.96 19.97
C GLN A 199 -6.09 9.10 21.11
N LYS A 200 -7.14 9.89 20.92
CA LYS A 200 -8.19 10.03 21.92
C LYS A 200 -8.99 8.74 22.09
N TYR A 201 -9.25 8.01 21.00
CA TYR A 201 -9.84 6.68 21.04
C TYR A 201 -9.00 5.70 21.87
N ILE A 202 -7.68 5.64 21.67
CA ILE A 202 -6.79 4.75 22.43
C ILE A 202 -6.73 5.18 23.90
N GLU A 203 -6.64 6.49 24.15
CA GLU A 203 -6.63 7.06 25.51
C GLU A 203 -7.87 6.60 26.29
N ILE A 204 -9.07 6.88 25.79
CA ILE A 204 -10.32 6.50 26.47
C ILE A 204 -10.42 4.97 26.57
N GLY A 205 -10.02 4.25 25.52
CA GLY A 205 -10.05 2.79 25.49
C GLY A 205 -9.18 2.16 26.54
N SER A 206 -8.03 2.74 26.83
CA SER A 206 -7.17 2.24 27.91
C SER A 206 -7.85 2.32 29.28
N TYR A 207 -8.77 3.28 29.48
CA TYR A 207 -9.47 3.50 30.75
C TYR A 207 -10.73 2.65 30.93
N ILE A 208 -11.52 2.40 29.87
CA ILE A 208 -12.79 1.66 29.97
C ILE A 208 -12.63 0.29 30.67
N PRO A 209 -11.64 -0.56 30.32
CA PRO A 209 -11.42 -1.84 30.98
C PRO A 209 -10.97 -1.73 32.44
N GLN A 210 -10.51 -0.56 32.89
CA GLN A 210 -10.00 -0.34 34.25
C GLN A 210 -11.08 0.13 35.22
N PHE A 211 -12.30 0.38 34.76
CA PHE A 211 -13.40 0.77 35.65
C PHE A 211 -13.72 -0.36 36.62
N THR A 212 -13.54 -0.11 37.91
CA THR A 212 -13.94 -1.01 39.01
C THR A 212 -15.28 -0.61 39.62
N GLY A 213 -15.92 0.44 39.09
CA GLY A 213 -17.15 1.04 39.58
C GLY A 213 -18.40 0.52 38.87
N ILE A 214 -19.27 1.44 38.43
CA ILE A 214 -20.42 1.11 37.60
C ILE A 214 -19.89 0.67 36.23
N ASP A 215 -20.35 -0.48 35.76
CA ASP A 215 -19.96 -1.01 34.46
C ASP A 215 -20.38 -0.07 33.32
N PRO A 216 -19.55 0.07 32.28
CA PRO A 216 -19.86 0.93 31.16
C PRO A 216 -21.14 0.43 30.47
N TYR A 217 -22.04 1.35 30.13
CA TYR A 217 -23.24 1.07 29.36
C TYR A 217 -23.21 1.90 28.08
N LEU A 218 -23.93 1.46 27.04
CA LEU A 218 -23.89 2.09 25.71
C LEU A 218 -24.26 3.57 25.69
N ASN A 219 -25.13 3.98 26.59
CA ASN A 219 -25.58 5.37 26.71
C ASN A 219 -24.79 6.15 27.78
N GLY A 220 -23.71 5.56 28.30
CA GLY A 220 -22.86 6.16 29.32
C GLY A 220 -21.88 7.16 28.70
N PRO A 221 -21.45 8.16 29.47
CA PRO A 221 -20.46 9.13 29.01
C PRO A 221 -19.12 8.47 28.62
N GLU A 222 -18.84 7.28 29.13
CA GLU A 222 -17.65 6.48 28.80
C GLU A 222 -17.67 5.96 27.35
N TYR A 223 -18.87 5.66 26.83
CA TYR A 223 -19.06 5.10 25.49
C TYR A 223 -19.49 6.16 24.45
N ASP A 224 -19.88 7.35 24.89
CA ASP A 224 -20.33 8.46 24.03
C ASP A 224 -19.33 8.80 22.93
N PHE A 225 -18.05 8.94 23.30
CA PHE A 225 -16.98 9.19 22.34
C PHE A 225 -16.89 8.07 21.28
N TYR A 226 -16.92 6.81 21.71
CA TYR A 226 -16.82 5.65 20.83
C TYR A 226 -17.95 5.59 19.83
N TRP A 227 -19.18 5.83 20.28
CA TRP A 227 -20.36 5.72 19.45
C TRP A 227 -20.45 6.87 18.43
N ASN A 228 -20.23 8.10 18.89
CA ASN A 228 -20.47 9.31 18.11
C ASN A 228 -19.33 9.65 17.13
N THR A 229 -18.13 9.10 17.33
CA THR A 229 -16.98 9.31 16.43
C THR A 229 -16.80 8.21 15.38
N ARG A 230 -17.67 7.19 15.36
CA ARG A 230 -17.56 6.08 14.39
C ARG A 230 -17.58 6.53 12.93
N PRO A 231 -18.46 7.47 12.52
CA PRO A 231 -18.48 7.94 11.14
C PRO A 231 -17.16 8.61 10.73
N ASP A 232 -16.61 9.48 11.57
CA ASP A 232 -15.32 10.15 11.35
C ASP A 232 -14.15 9.16 11.29
N MET A 233 -14.08 8.21 12.24
CA MET A 233 -13.04 7.17 12.24
C MET A 233 -13.09 6.31 10.97
N LYS A 234 -14.30 5.86 10.58
CA LYS A 234 -14.49 5.05 9.39
C LYS A 234 -14.11 5.83 8.13
N GLY A 235 -14.56 7.08 8.01
CA GLY A 235 -14.27 7.92 6.87
C GLY A 235 -12.79 8.30 6.78
N GLY A 236 -12.12 8.56 7.90
CA GLY A 236 -10.68 8.81 7.94
C GLY A 236 -9.86 7.60 7.53
N PHE A 237 -10.18 6.40 8.03
CA PHE A 237 -9.49 5.17 7.56
C PHE A 237 -9.74 4.89 6.08
N LYS A 238 -10.97 5.13 5.59
CA LYS A 238 -11.29 4.99 4.16
C LYS A 238 -10.52 6.01 3.31
N ALA A 239 -10.40 7.25 3.74
CA ALA A 239 -9.64 8.28 3.04
C ALA A 239 -8.15 7.91 2.94
N ILE A 240 -7.54 7.39 4.02
CA ILE A 240 -6.17 6.85 3.95
C ILE A 240 -6.09 5.66 3.00
N ASP A 241 -7.01 4.70 3.08
CA ASP A 241 -7.04 3.53 2.20
C ASP A 241 -7.11 3.92 0.72
N GLU A 242 -7.98 4.86 0.37
CA GLU A 242 -8.15 5.37 -1.00
C GLU A 242 -6.87 6.06 -1.51
N GLU A 243 -6.20 6.84 -0.66
CA GLU A 243 -4.96 7.52 -1.03
C GLU A 243 -3.82 6.53 -1.32
N PHE A 244 -3.67 5.51 -0.47
CA PHE A 244 -2.67 4.46 -0.68
C PHE A 244 -3.00 3.56 -1.86
N LYS A 245 -4.29 3.25 -2.06
CA LYS A 245 -4.74 2.49 -3.23
C LYS A 245 -4.38 3.22 -4.51
N ALA A 246 -4.61 4.52 -4.60
CA ALA A 246 -4.23 5.33 -5.75
C ALA A 246 -2.71 5.29 -6.00
N PHE A 247 -1.92 5.43 -4.93
CA PHE A 247 -0.46 5.32 -5.00
C PHE A 247 0.01 3.94 -5.52
N VAL A 248 -0.55 2.85 -5.00
CA VAL A 248 -0.19 1.49 -5.43
C VAL A 248 -0.59 1.26 -6.90
N MET A 249 -1.81 1.63 -7.29
CA MET A 249 -2.32 1.42 -8.66
C MET A 249 -1.47 2.15 -9.70
N GLN A 250 -1.06 3.40 -9.43
CA GLN A 250 -0.21 4.16 -10.34
C GLN A 250 1.13 3.46 -10.64
N ASN A 251 1.72 2.81 -9.64
CA ASN A 251 2.98 2.09 -9.82
C ASN A 251 2.79 0.76 -10.55
N VAL A 252 1.70 0.04 -10.28
CA VAL A 252 1.40 -1.24 -10.95
C VAL A 252 1.09 -1.04 -12.45
N GLU A 253 0.29 -0.04 -12.80
CA GLU A 253 -0.03 0.28 -14.20
C GLU A 253 1.23 0.59 -15.02
N SER A 254 2.19 1.29 -14.41
CA SER A 254 3.49 1.59 -15.04
C SER A 254 4.25 0.31 -15.39
N VAL A 255 4.27 -0.69 -14.51
CA VAL A 255 4.95 -1.98 -14.74
C VAL A 255 4.25 -2.79 -15.84
N ILE A 256 2.92 -2.85 -15.82
CA ILE A 256 2.14 -3.57 -16.83
C ILE A 256 2.38 -2.98 -18.22
N SER A 257 2.41 -1.64 -18.33
CA SER A 257 2.66 -0.97 -19.60
C SER A 257 4.04 -1.31 -20.18
N LEU A 258 5.07 -1.43 -19.33
CA LEU A 258 6.42 -1.79 -19.75
C LEU A 258 6.47 -3.22 -20.31
N HIS A 259 5.77 -4.16 -19.67
CA HIS A 259 5.77 -5.55 -20.09
C HIS A 259 5.02 -5.75 -21.43
N ILE A 260 3.90 -5.05 -21.64
CA ILE A 260 3.15 -5.10 -22.90
C ILE A 260 3.96 -4.56 -24.09
N VAL A 261 4.83 -3.57 -23.89
CA VAL A 261 5.67 -2.99 -24.97
C VAL A 261 6.80 -3.94 -25.40
N VAL A 262 7.16 -4.89 -24.56
CA VAL A 262 8.31 -5.79 -24.77
C VAL A 262 7.88 -7.14 -25.37
N LEU A 263 6.64 -7.56 -25.12
CA LEU A 263 5.97 -8.69 -25.78
C LEU A 263 5.53 -8.35 -27.21
#